data_AF-A0A7C5SGZ6-F1
#
_entry.id   AF-A0A7C5SGZ6-F1
#
_cell.length_a   1.000
_cell.length_b   1.000
_cell.length_c   1.000
_cell.angle_alpha   90.00
_cell.angle_beta   90.00
_cell.angle_gamma   90.00
#
_symmetry.space_group_name_H-M   'P 1'
#
loop_
_entity.id
_entity.type
_entity.pdbx_description
1 polymer ?
#
loop_
_entity_poly.entity_id
_entity_poly.type
_entity_poly.pdbx_seq_one_letter_code
_entity_poly.pdbx_strand_id
1 'polypeptide(L)'
;MPGVWDLIKDVEPTEGDPVVVNPLNGEAMRKLDIGGVKIDRCEKTGAIWLDRGELGQLALLDARYKGVIKTIDRRKPDDVPRETRGPIACPRDGATMLIVRDPDDEAVEFDVCPDCGGCYFDSGELGELTEYSFIDRIRVMLGRG
;
A
#
# COMPACT_ATOMS: atom_id res chain seq x y z
N MET A 1 12.24 9.88 -22.09
CA MET A 1 11.11 9.18 -21.44
C MET A 1 10.77 9.97 -20.19
N PRO A 2 9.49 10.15 -19.82
CA PRO A 2 9.14 10.81 -18.57
C PRO A 2 9.84 10.09 -17.40
N GLY A 3 10.35 10.85 -16.44
CA GLY A 3 10.86 10.29 -15.20
C GLY A 3 9.70 9.72 -14.37
N VAL A 4 9.99 8.83 -13.42
CA VAL A 4 8.97 8.29 -12.50
C VAL A 4 8.17 9.40 -11.81
N TRP A 5 8.83 10.53 -11.51
CA TRP A 5 8.20 11.72 -10.94
C TRP A 5 7.08 12.33 -11.79
N ASP A 6 7.16 12.20 -13.11
CA ASP A 6 6.14 12.74 -14.03
C ASP A 6 4.84 11.92 -13.98
N LEU A 7 4.86 10.73 -13.37
CA LEU A 7 3.70 9.86 -13.18
C LEU A 7 2.92 10.17 -11.90
N ILE A 8 3.51 10.89 -10.95
CA ILE A 8 2.98 11.10 -9.60
C ILE A 8 2.22 12.42 -9.55
N LYS A 9 0.95 12.36 -9.17
CA LYS A 9 0.09 13.55 -9.04
C LYS A 9 -0.73 13.48 -7.77
N ASP A 10 -0.94 14.64 -7.17
CA ASP A 10 -1.97 14.79 -6.16
C ASP A 10 -3.35 14.68 -6.77
N VAL A 11 -4.27 14.05 -6.04
CA VAL A 11 -5.68 14.01 -6.41
C VAL A 11 -6.55 14.27 -5.21
N GLU A 12 -7.63 15.01 -5.45
CA GLU A 12 -8.63 15.27 -4.43
C GLU A 12 -9.49 14.01 -4.18
N PRO A 13 -9.93 13.79 -2.93
CA PRO A 13 -10.90 12.75 -2.60
C PRO A 13 -12.22 12.92 -3.35
N THR A 14 -12.93 11.82 -3.58
CA THR A 14 -14.25 11.84 -4.23
C THR A 14 -15.28 11.10 -3.38
N GLU A 15 -16.56 11.18 -3.74
CA GLU A 15 -17.61 10.42 -3.06
C GLU A 15 -17.39 8.90 -3.17
N GLY A 16 -16.88 8.42 -4.32
CA GLY A 16 -16.60 7.00 -4.54
C GLY A 16 -15.25 6.54 -3.98
N ASP A 17 -14.40 7.49 -3.58
CA ASP A 17 -13.09 7.23 -3.00
C ASP A 17 -12.76 8.33 -1.97
N PRO A 18 -13.38 8.25 -0.77
CA PRO A 18 -13.19 9.23 0.28
C PRO A 18 -11.82 9.07 0.95
N VAL A 19 -11.43 10.09 1.73
CA VAL A 19 -10.23 10.08 2.57
C VAL A 19 -10.26 8.89 3.52
N VAL A 20 -9.16 8.14 3.57
CA VAL A 20 -8.89 7.15 4.60
C VAL A 20 -7.98 7.75 5.68
N VAL A 21 -8.09 7.23 6.90
CA VAL A 21 -7.18 7.59 8.00
C VAL A 21 -6.15 6.49 8.20
N ASN A 22 -4.93 6.86 8.57
CA ASN A 22 -3.95 5.87 8.97
C ASN A 22 -4.40 5.23 10.30
N PRO A 23 -4.54 3.90 10.36
CA PRO A 23 -5.10 3.21 11.53
C PRO A 23 -4.20 3.24 12.78
N LEU A 24 -2.93 3.65 12.66
CA LEU A 24 -1.98 3.72 13.77
C LEU A 24 -1.87 5.09 14.42
N ASN A 25 -2.10 6.15 13.67
CA ASN A 25 -1.94 7.52 14.17
C ASN A 25 -3.16 8.43 13.95
N GLY A 26 -4.18 7.96 13.23
CA GLY A 26 -5.42 8.69 12.95
C GLY A 26 -5.26 9.84 11.94
N GLU A 27 -4.09 10.04 11.35
CA GLU A 27 -3.85 11.11 10.38
C GLU A 27 -4.57 10.80 9.07
N ALA A 28 -5.18 11.83 8.47
CA ALA A 28 -5.74 11.72 7.12
C ALA A 28 -4.63 11.35 6.12
N MET A 29 -4.90 10.37 5.26
CA MET A 29 -3.94 9.96 4.24
C MET A 29 -4.15 10.77 2.97
N ARG A 30 -3.03 11.22 2.39
CA ARG A 30 -3.00 12.01 1.15
C ARG A 30 -3.14 11.08 -0.03
N LYS A 31 -4.06 11.39 -0.93
CA LYS A 31 -4.32 10.59 -2.12
C LYS A 31 -3.43 10.99 -3.28
N LEU A 32 -2.82 10.00 -3.92
CA LEU A 32 -1.93 10.17 -5.06
C LEU A 32 -2.43 9.33 -6.24
N ASP A 33 -2.29 9.86 -7.46
CA ASP A 33 -2.37 9.12 -8.70
C ASP A 33 -0.95 8.85 -9.20
N ILE A 34 -0.63 7.57 -9.37
CA ILE A 34 0.65 7.08 -9.87
C ILE A 34 0.37 6.41 -11.21
N GLY A 35 0.50 7.15 -12.31
CA GLY A 35 0.30 6.61 -13.65
C GLY A 35 -1.08 5.94 -13.87
N GLY A 36 -2.13 6.44 -13.21
CA GLY A 36 -3.49 5.92 -13.24
C GLY A 36 -3.87 5.00 -12.08
N VAL A 37 -2.93 4.63 -11.21
CA VAL A 37 -3.20 3.85 -9.99
C VAL A 37 -3.38 4.81 -8.82
N LYS A 38 -4.51 4.76 -8.10
CA LYS A 38 -4.67 5.56 -6.87
C LYS A 38 -3.97 4.85 -5.72
N ILE A 39 -3.41 5.64 -4.80
CA ILE A 39 -2.90 5.17 -3.52
C ILE A 39 -3.22 6.22 -2.47
N ASP A 40 -3.30 5.81 -1.21
CA ASP A 40 -3.38 6.71 -0.07
C ASP A 40 -2.10 6.61 0.75
N ARG A 41 -1.45 7.74 1.03
CA ARG A 41 -0.16 7.78 1.74
C ARG A 41 -0.22 8.70 2.96
N CYS A 42 0.19 8.18 4.11
CA CYS A 42 0.31 8.98 5.31
C CYS A 42 1.50 9.93 5.20
N GLU A 43 1.26 11.24 5.30
CA GLU A 43 2.35 12.22 5.20
C GLU A 43 3.31 12.15 6.39
N LYS A 44 2.85 11.69 7.56
CA LYS A 44 3.66 11.61 8.77
C LYS A 44 4.59 10.41 8.75
N THR A 45 4.03 9.20 8.67
CA THR A 45 4.80 7.95 8.77
C THR A 45 5.29 7.45 7.42
N GLY A 46 4.67 7.86 6.32
CA GLY A 46 4.99 7.31 5.00
C GLY A 46 4.29 5.98 4.69
N ALA A 47 3.49 5.44 5.62
CA ALA A 47 2.67 4.25 5.41
C ALA A 47 1.68 4.43 4.24
N ILE A 48 1.33 3.32 3.59
CA ILE A 48 0.53 3.29 2.37
C ILE A 48 -0.70 2.41 2.58
N TRP A 49 -1.84 2.92 2.15
CA TRP A 49 -3.06 2.16 1.96
C TRP A 49 -3.30 1.99 0.45
N LEU A 50 -3.66 0.78 0.06
CA LEU A 50 -4.06 0.40 -1.28
C LEU A 50 -5.45 -0.23 -1.21
N ASP A 51 -6.39 0.28 -1.99
CA ASP A 51 -7.68 -0.36 -2.16
C ASP A 51 -7.57 -1.66 -2.96
N ARG A 52 -8.69 -2.39 -2.98
CA ARG A 52 -8.79 -3.66 -3.69
C ARG A 52 -8.32 -3.53 -5.13
N GLY A 53 -7.33 -4.34 -5.48
CA GLY A 53 -6.78 -4.45 -6.83
C GLY A 53 -5.68 -3.42 -7.16
N GLU A 54 -5.49 -2.37 -6.36
CA GLU A 54 -4.46 -1.36 -6.61
C GLU A 54 -3.05 -1.93 -6.48
N LEU A 55 -2.81 -2.83 -5.51
CA LEU A 55 -1.53 -3.54 -5.37
C LEU A 55 -1.13 -4.26 -6.67
N GLY A 56 -2.07 -4.96 -7.31
CA GLY A 56 -1.83 -5.65 -8.57
C GLY A 56 -1.57 -4.69 -9.74
N GLN A 57 -2.28 -3.56 -9.79
CA GLN A 57 -2.08 -2.53 -10.80
C GLN A 57 -0.73 -1.83 -10.63
N LEU A 58 -0.35 -1.49 -9.39
CA LEU A 58 0.90 -0.84 -9.06
C LEU A 58 2.10 -1.75 -9.39
N ALA A 59 1.97 -3.04 -9.12
CA ALA A 59 2.94 -4.05 -9.55
C ALA A 59 3.11 -4.11 -11.08
N LEU A 60 2.02 -4.03 -11.83
CA LEU A 60 2.07 -3.99 -13.30
C LEU A 60 2.70 -2.68 -13.80
N LEU A 61 2.46 -1.58 -13.09
CA LEU A 61 3.05 -0.28 -13.41
C LEU A 61 4.55 -0.27 -13.14
N ASP A 62 5.02 -0.79 -12.00
CA ASP A 62 6.44 -0.87 -11.66
C ASP A 62 7.22 -1.76 -12.65
N ALA A 63 6.61 -2.87 -13.09
CA ALA A 63 7.19 -3.71 -14.15
C ALA A 63 7.39 -2.95 -15.49
N ARG A 64 6.57 -1.94 -15.80
CA ARG A 64 6.70 -1.09 -16.99
C ARG A 64 7.63 0.09 -16.76
N TYR A 65 7.58 0.69 -15.57
CA TYR A 65 8.32 1.87 -15.15
C TYR A 65 9.11 1.52 -13.89
N LYS A 66 10.28 0.90 -14.07
CA LYS A 66 11.10 0.39 -12.96
C LYS A 66 11.34 1.44 -11.87
N GLY A 67 11.08 1.07 -10.62
CA GLY A 67 11.36 1.91 -9.46
C GLY A 67 10.24 2.91 -9.11
N VAL A 68 9.05 2.75 -9.68
CA VAL A 68 7.84 3.47 -9.22
C VAL A 68 7.60 3.21 -7.75
N ILE A 69 7.59 1.94 -7.32
CA ILE A 69 7.28 1.58 -5.94
C ILE A 69 8.34 2.12 -4.98
N LYS A 70 9.64 1.96 -5.29
CA LYS A 70 10.73 2.56 -4.51
C LYS A 70 10.68 4.10 -4.44
N THR A 71 10.04 4.74 -5.42
CA THR A 71 9.90 6.20 -5.43
C THR A 71 8.81 6.68 -4.49
N ILE A 72 7.67 5.96 -4.45
CA ILE A 72 6.51 6.33 -3.63
C ILE A 72 6.64 5.85 -2.18
N ASP A 73 7.26 4.68 -1.96
CA ASP A 73 7.43 4.07 -0.65
C ASP A 73 8.81 4.37 -0.06
N ARG A 74 8.99 5.63 0.32
CA ARG A 74 10.20 6.09 1.01
C ARG A 74 10.03 5.96 2.52
N ARG A 75 10.87 5.11 3.11
CA ARG A 75 10.93 4.88 4.57
C ARG A 75 11.08 6.20 5.32
N LYS A 76 10.24 6.42 6.33
CA LYS A 76 10.38 7.51 7.30
C LYS A 76 10.67 6.95 8.70
N PRO A 77 11.41 7.69 9.54
CA PRO A 77 11.75 7.23 10.89
C PRO A 77 10.59 7.31 11.88
N ASP A 78 9.56 8.11 11.58
CA ASP A 78 8.43 8.38 12.49
C ASP A 78 7.36 7.29 12.51
N ASP A 79 7.65 6.13 11.92
CA ASP A 79 6.71 5.01 11.86
C ASP A 79 6.66 4.22 13.18
N VAL A 80 5.53 3.53 13.42
CA VAL A 80 5.37 2.69 14.60
C VAL A 80 5.95 1.31 14.28
N PRO A 81 6.97 0.82 15.03
CA PRO A 81 7.54 -0.50 14.75
C PRO A 81 6.47 -1.59 14.86
N ARG A 82 6.38 -2.46 13.86
CA ARG A 82 5.32 -3.49 13.74
C ARG A 82 5.24 -4.37 14.98
N GLU A 83 6.38 -4.76 15.54
CA GLU A 83 6.49 -5.58 16.75
C GLU A 83 5.92 -4.92 18.02
N THR A 84 5.66 -3.61 17.98
CA THR A 84 5.14 -2.83 19.10
C THR A 84 3.64 -2.57 19.03
N ARG A 85 2.96 -2.93 17.93
CA ARG A 85 1.53 -2.69 17.72
C ARG A 85 0.68 -3.97 17.71
N GLY A 86 -0.59 -3.81 18.06
CA GLY A 86 -1.61 -4.86 17.94
C GLY A 86 -2.31 -4.85 16.58
N PRO A 87 -3.37 -5.66 16.40
CA PRO A 87 -4.18 -5.66 15.18
C PRO A 87 -4.76 -4.27 14.89
N ILE A 88 -4.82 -3.90 13.60
CA ILE A 88 -5.40 -2.63 13.15
C ILE A 88 -6.80 -2.81 12.56
N ALA A 89 -7.59 -1.76 12.63
CA ALA A 89 -8.88 -1.68 11.95
C ALA A 89 -8.69 -1.16 10.52
N CYS A 90 -9.39 -1.77 9.57
CA CYS A 90 -9.46 -1.32 8.18
C CYS A 90 -10.07 0.08 8.13
N PRO A 91 -9.44 1.05 7.44
CA PRO A 91 -9.94 2.42 7.39
C PRO A 91 -11.16 2.60 6.45
N ARG A 92 -11.52 1.58 5.65
CA ARG A 92 -12.70 1.59 4.78
C ARG A 92 -13.96 1.10 5.48
N ASP A 93 -13.87 0.01 6.24
CA ASP A 93 -15.02 -0.74 6.75
C ASP A 93 -14.95 -1.06 8.26
N GLY A 94 -13.81 -0.80 8.91
CA GLY A 94 -13.59 -1.05 10.34
C GLY A 94 -13.28 -2.51 10.70
N ALA A 95 -13.23 -3.43 9.74
CA ALA A 95 -12.88 -4.83 10.00
C ALA A 95 -11.45 -4.97 10.56
N THR A 96 -11.22 -5.94 11.43
CA THR A 96 -9.86 -6.23 11.90
C THR A 96 -9.04 -6.82 10.75
N MET A 97 -7.91 -6.18 10.45
CA MET A 97 -7.04 -6.63 9.37
C MET A 97 -6.25 -7.88 9.75
N LEU A 98 -5.94 -8.69 8.74
CA LEU A 98 -5.13 -9.90 8.87
C LEU A 98 -3.71 -9.63 8.40
N ILE A 99 -2.74 -10.10 9.16
CA ILE A 99 -1.33 -10.04 8.78
C ILE A 99 -1.06 -11.11 7.73
N VAL A 100 -0.48 -10.71 6.61
CA VAL A 100 0.05 -11.57 5.56
C VAL A 100 1.56 -11.57 5.63
N ARG A 101 2.16 -12.76 5.59
CA ARG A 101 3.61 -12.97 5.57
C ARG A 101 3.99 -13.86 4.40
N ASP A 102 5.14 -13.62 3.79
CA ASP A 102 5.72 -14.59 2.86
C ASP A 102 6.44 -15.69 3.66
N PRO A 103 6.07 -16.99 3.52
CA PRO A 103 6.79 -18.06 4.19
C PRO A 103 8.23 -18.24 3.69
N ASP A 104 8.56 -17.73 2.49
CA ASP A 104 9.89 -17.79 1.89
C ASP A 104 10.74 -16.53 2.18
N ASP A 105 10.12 -15.45 2.67
CA ASP A 105 10.78 -14.17 2.95
C ASP A 105 10.17 -13.48 4.18
N GLU A 106 10.83 -13.59 5.32
CA GLU A 106 10.39 -12.99 6.59
C GLU A 106 10.38 -11.45 6.57
N ALA A 107 11.04 -10.81 5.59
CA ALA A 107 10.97 -9.36 5.44
C ALA A 107 9.62 -8.91 4.84
N VAL A 108 8.91 -9.81 4.16
CA VAL A 108 7.60 -9.51 3.58
C VAL A 108 6.50 -9.72 4.60
N GLU A 109 6.01 -8.61 5.15
CA GLU A 109 4.86 -8.57 6.05
C GLU A 109 4.00 -7.34 5.75
N PHE A 110 2.68 -7.51 5.69
CA PHE A 110 1.71 -6.42 5.49
C PHE A 110 0.32 -6.83 5.97
N ASP A 111 -0.60 -5.86 6.10
CA ASP A 111 -1.95 -6.12 6.59
C ASP A 111 -2.97 -6.11 5.44
N VAL A 112 -3.94 -7.03 5.45
CA VAL A 112 -5.02 -7.11 4.46
C VAL A 112 -6.38 -7.15 5.16
N CYS A 113 -7.33 -6.34 4.68
CA CYS A 113 -8.72 -6.42 5.10
C CYS A 113 -9.39 -7.64 4.46
N PRO A 114 -9.95 -8.58 5.24
CA PRO A 114 -10.64 -9.75 4.69
C PRO A 114 -11.97 -9.40 3.99
N ASP A 115 -12.56 -8.25 4.30
CA ASP A 115 -13.90 -7.87 3.83
C ASP A 115 -13.83 -7.06 2.52
N CYS A 116 -13.11 -5.93 2.52
CA CYS A 116 -12.97 -5.12 1.30
C CYS A 116 -11.77 -5.51 0.42
N GLY A 117 -10.79 -6.25 0.93
CA GLY A 117 -9.58 -6.63 0.20
C GLY A 117 -8.53 -5.52 0.06
N GLY A 118 -8.68 -4.41 0.79
CA GLY A 118 -7.66 -3.36 0.87
C GLY A 118 -6.44 -3.80 1.69
N CYS A 119 -5.30 -3.21 1.39
CA CYS A 119 -4.00 -3.56 1.96
C CYS A 119 -3.35 -2.35 2.63
N TYR A 120 -2.74 -2.56 3.78
CA TYR A 120 -1.98 -1.56 4.52
C TYR A 120 -0.53 -1.99 4.65
N PHE A 121 0.37 -1.06 4.34
CA PHE A 121 1.82 -1.21 4.38
C PHE A 121 2.40 -0.17 5.32
N ASP A 122 3.20 -0.60 6.30
CA ASP A 122 4.07 0.29 7.04
C ASP A 122 5.14 0.86 6.10
N SER A 123 5.83 1.90 6.56
CA SER A 123 6.77 2.65 5.74
C SER A 123 7.95 1.79 5.26
N GLY A 124 8.06 1.61 3.94
CA GLY A 124 9.10 0.80 3.30
C GLY A 124 8.70 -0.64 3.00
N GLU A 125 7.63 -1.18 3.60
CA GLU A 125 7.22 -2.59 3.41
C GLU A 125 6.79 -2.87 1.97
N LEU A 126 6.14 -1.92 1.30
CA LEU A 126 5.72 -2.08 -0.10
C LEU A 126 6.93 -2.15 -1.04
N GLY A 127 8.02 -1.44 -0.72
CA GLY A 127 9.30 -1.55 -1.42
C GLY A 127 9.92 -2.94 -1.31
N GLU A 128 9.82 -3.57 -0.14
CA GLU A 128 10.37 -4.90 0.17
C GLU A 128 9.63 -6.00 -0.60
N LEU A 129 8.31 -5.87 -0.81
CA LEU A 129 7.51 -6.80 -1.64
C LEU A 129 7.99 -6.96 -3.09
N THR A 130 8.58 -5.90 -3.67
CA THR A 130 8.85 -5.82 -5.11
C THR A 130 10.15 -6.48 -5.55
N GLU A 131 11.01 -6.84 -4.61
CA GLU A 131 12.27 -7.51 -4.94
C GLU A 131 12.08 -9.00 -5.26
N TYR A 132 10.88 -9.57 -5.05
CA TYR A 132 10.62 -11.00 -5.18
C TYR A 132 9.36 -11.40 -5.96
N SER A 133 9.32 -12.68 -6.34
CA SER A 133 8.22 -13.40 -7.03
C SER A 133 6.85 -13.35 -6.33
N PHE A 134 6.77 -12.74 -5.17
CA PHE A 134 5.59 -12.73 -4.32
C PHE A 134 4.43 -11.93 -4.89
N ILE A 135 4.71 -10.81 -5.58
CA ILE A 135 3.69 -10.09 -6.34
C ILE A 135 3.06 -10.95 -7.43
N ASP A 136 3.85 -11.81 -8.10
CA ASP A 136 3.33 -12.76 -9.08
C ASP A 136 2.46 -13.83 -8.41
N ARG A 137 2.79 -14.26 -7.19
CA ARG A 137 1.96 -15.18 -6.39
C ARG A 137 0.67 -14.52 -5.89
N ILE A 138 0.74 -13.26 -5.45
CA ILE A 138 -0.42 -12.47 -5.00
C ILE A 138 -1.40 -12.22 -6.15
N ARG A 139 -0.94 -11.95 -7.37
CA ARG A 139 -1.82 -11.81 -8.55
C ARG A 139 -2.73 -13.03 -8.73
N VAL A 140 -2.24 -14.23 -8.43
CA VAL A 140 -3.01 -15.47 -8.52
C VAL A 140 -4.04 -15.59 -7.38
N MET A 141 -3.75 -15.06 -6.19
CA MET A 141 -4.62 -15.15 -5.02
C MET A 141 -5.67 -14.04 -4.94
N LEU A 142 -5.29 -12.78 -5.20
CA LEU A 142 -6.18 -11.61 -5.13
C LEU A 142 -6.94 -11.34 -6.45
N GLY A 143 -6.56 -12.00 -7.55
CA GLY A 143 -7.18 -11.87 -8.87
C GLY A 143 -8.33 -12.83 -9.16
N ARG A 144 -8.82 -13.58 -8.17
CA ARG A 144 -10.02 -14.41 -8.30
C ARG A 144 -11.20 -13.76 -7.56
N GLY A 145 -11.93 -12.93 -8.30
CA GLY A 145 -13.25 -12.39 -7.95
C GLY A 145 -14.05 -12.20 -9.22
#